data_AF-A0A6B1IG28-F1
#
_entry.id   AF-A0A6B1IG28-F1
#
_cell.length_a   1.000
_cell.length_b   1.000
_cell.length_c   1.000
_cell.angle_alpha   90.00
_cell.angle_beta   90.00
_cell.angle_gamma   90.00
#
_symmetry.space_group_name_H-M   'P 1'
#
loop_
_entity.id
_entity.type
_entity.pdbx_description
1 polymer ?
#
loop_
_entity_poly.entity_id
_entity_poly.type
_entity_poly.pdbx_seq_one_letter_code
_entity_poly.pdbx_strand_id
1 'polypeptide(L)'
;MNRLKKYGILTIIKSWSFWIPLILAIVSFFLDIWMIPEENVLRFISTGRNVSLALGGMILTGLVILISISDKEFLNFLRESDAYDKLFFLFEYNTVLVVLIILVSMYVGLFGVTDVRFHLFIFLFVHLVLSFLRLISGVISFGEKKGQFETINGLDEENLRENSEIPDRLLKEEFRSEENADSDEETEKDI
;
A
#
# COMPACT_ATOMS: atom_id res chain seq x y z
N MET A 1 -8.08 5.23 -15.75
CA MET A 1 -8.36 3.87 -16.28
C MET A 1 -7.16 3.12 -16.91
N ASN A 2 -6.00 3.75 -17.17
CA ASN A 2 -4.82 3.03 -17.73
C ASN A 2 -4.03 2.16 -16.72
N ARG A 3 -4.29 2.27 -15.41
CA ARG A 3 -3.59 1.49 -14.36
C ARG A 3 -4.00 0.01 -14.32
N LEU A 4 -5.29 -0.29 -14.50
CA LEU A 4 -5.82 -1.67 -14.62
C LEU A 4 -5.21 -2.45 -15.80
N LYS A 5 -4.84 -1.76 -16.88
CA LYS A 5 -4.27 -2.38 -18.08
C LYS A 5 -2.75 -2.64 -17.96
N LYS A 6 -2.03 -1.82 -17.19
CA LYS A 6 -0.56 -1.91 -17.02
C LYS A 6 -0.14 -2.92 -15.95
N TYR A 7 -0.91 -3.03 -14.85
CA TYR A 7 -0.67 -4.02 -13.79
C TYR A 7 -1.56 -5.26 -13.86
N GLY A 8 -2.61 -5.20 -14.67
CA GLY A 8 -3.26 -6.32 -15.32
C GLY A 8 -3.98 -7.30 -14.39
N ILE A 9 -5.28 -7.46 -14.61
CA ILE A 9 -6.06 -8.64 -14.19
C ILE A 9 -5.33 -9.95 -14.57
N LEU A 10 -4.57 -9.94 -15.67
CA LEU A 10 -3.67 -11.02 -16.11
C LEU A 10 -2.60 -11.40 -15.08
N THR A 11 -2.02 -10.44 -14.35
CA THR A 11 -1.05 -10.71 -13.27
C THR A 11 -1.72 -11.45 -12.12
N ILE A 12 -2.96 -11.09 -11.80
CA ILE A 12 -3.75 -11.74 -10.75
C ILE A 12 -4.11 -13.16 -11.16
N ILE A 13 -4.64 -13.36 -12.37
CA ILE A 13 -5.01 -14.67 -12.94
C ILE A 13 -3.79 -15.60 -13.04
N LYS A 14 -2.61 -15.06 -13.40
CA LYS A 14 -1.37 -15.84 -13.48
C LYS A 14 -0.74 -16.10 -12.10
N SER A 15 -1.22 -15.45 -11.04
CA SER A 15 -0.64 -15.60 -9.71
C SER A 15 -1.17 -16.84 -8.99
N TRP A 16 -0.34 -17.42 -8.13
CA TRP A 16 -0.68 -18.59 -7.30
C TRP A 16 -1.94 -18.40 -6.43
N SER A 17 -2.25 -17.18 -5.99
CA SER A 17 -3.44 -16.93 -5.18
C SER A 17 -4.75 -16.94 -5.95
N PHE A 18 -4.73 -17.05 -7.28
CA PHE A 18 -5.92 -17.36 -8.07
C PHE A 18 -6.10 -18.87 -8.24
N TRP A 19 -5.01 -19.60 -8.50
CA TRP A 19 -5.04 -21.05 -8.71
C TRP A 19 -5.34 -21.83 -7.43
N ILE A 20 -4.82 -21.41 -6.27
CA ILE A 20 -5.09 -22.11 -5.00
C ILE A 20 -6.59 -22.16 -4.66
N PRO A 21 -7.33 -21.02 -4.63
CA PRO A 21 -8.78 -21.05 -4.42
C PRO A 21 -9.52 -21.83 -5.49
N LEU A 22 -9.07 -21.76 -6.75
CA LEU A 22 -9.70 -22.47 -7.86
C LEU A 22 -9.59 -23.98 -7.69
N ILE A 23 -8.38 -24.48 -7.42
CA ILE A 23 -8.12 -25.89 -7.15
C ILE A 23 -8.91 -26.33 -5.91
N LEU A 24 -8.92 -25.53 -4.85
CA LEU A 24 -9.67 -25.84 -3.64
C LEU A 24 -11.18 -25.95 -3.91
N ALA A 25 -11.75 -25.04 -4.71
CA ALA A 25 -13.15 -25.08 -5.10
C ALA A 25 -13.48 -26.30 -5.97
N ILE A 26 -12.58 -26.68 -6.89
CA ILE A 26 -12.72 -27.89 -7.71
C ILE A 26 -12.65 -29.15 -6.84
N VAL A 27 -11.66 -29.25 -5.95
CA VAL A 27 -11.51 -30.38 -5.03
C VAL A 27 -12.73 -30.49 -4.10
N SER A 28 -13.20 -29.36 -3.57
CA SER A 28 -14.45 -29.28 -2.79
C SER A 28 -15.65 -29.81 -3.58
N PHE A 29 -15.74 -29.50 -4.88
CA PHE A 29 -16.82 -29.96 -5.75
C PHE A 29 -16.81 -31.49 -5.94
N PHE A 30 -15.63 -32.10 -6.06
CA PHE A 30 -15.47 -33.54 -6.21
C PHE A 30 -15.56 -34.34 -4.90
N LEU A 31 -15.31 -33.72 -3.74
CA LEU A 31 -15.34 -34.39 -2.42
C LEU A 31 -16.75 -34.65 -1.87
N ASP A 32 -17.77 -34.53 -2.72
CA ASP A 32 -19.15 -34.91 -2.43
C ASP A 32 -19.74 -34.26 -1.14
N ILE A 33 -19.54 -32.94 -1.00
CA ILE A 33 -20.08 -32.13 0.12
C ILE A 33 -21.63 -32.02 0.09
N TRP A 34 -22.29 -32.73 -0.81
CA TRP A 34 -23.75 -32.75 -1.06
C TRP A 34 -24.56 -33.23 0.15
N MET A 35 -23.89 -33.83 1.14
CA MET A 35 -24.52 -34.27 2.39
C MET A 35 -24.66 -33.14 3.43
N ILE A 36 -24.18 -31.92 3.16
CA ILE A 36 -24.36 -30.79 4.08
C ILE A 36 -25.81 -30.28 3.98
N PRO A 37 -26.55 -30.22 5.11
CA PRO A 37 -27.88 -29.61 5.14
C PRO A 37 -27.88 -28.17 4.64
N GLU A 38 -28.91 -27.76 3.89
CA GLU A 38 -29.03 -26.43 3.33
C GLU A 38 -28.89 -25.31 4.38
N GLU A 39 -29.40 -25.53 5.60
CA GLU A 39 -29.26 -24.60 6.72
C GLU A 39 -27.78 -24.31 7.05
N ASN A 40 -26.93 -25.33 7.05
CA ASN A 40 -25.51 -25.18 7.33
C ASN A 40 -24.80 -24.42 6.20
N VAL A 41 -25.20 -24.65 4.94
CA VAL A 41 -24.68 -23.92 3.79
C VAL A 41 -25.04 -22.43 3.87
N LEU A 42 -26.31 -22.11 4.15
CA LEU A 42 -26.76 -20.73 4.29
C LEU A 42 -26.08 -20.03 5.46
N ARG A 43 -25.89 -20.73 6.60
CA ARG A 43 -25.15 -20.21 7.75
C ARG A 43 -23.68 -19.95 7.40
N PHE A 44 -23.04 -20.84 6.65
CA PHE A 44 -21.67 -20.65 6.18
C PHE A 44 -21.57 -19.43 5.26
N ILE A 45 -22.44 -19.31 4.27
CA ILE A 45 -22.47 -18.17 3.33
C ILE A 45 -22.70 -16.85 4.08
N SER A 46 -23.65 -16.83 5.03
CA SER A 46 -23.93 -15.64 5.85
C SER A 46 -22.73 -15.24 6.71
N THR A 47 -22.08 -16.21 7.35
CA THR A 47 -20.85 -15.99 8.12
C THR A 47 -19.73 -15.46 7.23
N GLY A 48 -19.50 -16.09 6.07
CA GLY A 48 -18.48 -15.66 5.11
C GLY A 48 -18.74 -14.26 4.56
N ARG A 49 -20.01 -13.88 4.32
CA ARG A 49 -20.40 -12.51 3.97
C ARG A 49 -20.03 -11.52 5.07
N ASN A 50 -20.35 -11.83 6.33
CA ASN A 50 -20.03 -10.95 7.46
C ASN A 50 -18.52 -10.77 7.63
N VAL A 51 -17.74 -11.85 7.49
CA VAL A 51 -16.27 -11.79 7.48
C VAL A 51 -15.77 -10.93 6.32
N SER A 52 -16.34 -11.08 5.13
CA SER A 52 -15.95 -10.29 3.95
C SER A 52 -16.25 -8.80 4.13
N LEU A 53 -17.37 -8.46 4.78
CA LEU A 53 -17.69 -7.08 5.15
C LEU A 53 -16.68 -6.51 6.15
N ALA A 54 -16.30 -7.28 7.18
CA ALA A 54 -15.28 -6.88 8.14
C ALA A 54 -13.92 -6.65 7.47
N LEU A 55 -13.52 -7.55 6.56
CA LEU A 55 -12.33 -7.38 5.72
C LEU A 55 -12.43 -6.13 4.84
N GLY A 56 -13.60 -5.88 4.23
CA GLY A 56 -13.87 -4.66 3.48
C GLY A 56 -13.67 -3.39 4.31
N GLY A 57 -14.18 -3.38 5.55
CA GLY A 57 -13.96 -2.30 6.50
C GLY A 57 -12.47 -2.10 6.82
N MET A 58 -11.73 -3.18 7.07
CA MET A 58 -10.28 -3.11 7.29
C MET A 58 -9.51 -2.58 6.07
N ILE A 59 -9.90 -2.98 4.86
CA ILE A 59 -9.30 -2.47 3.60
C ILE A 59 -9.53 -0.96 3.48
N LEU A 60 -10.75 -0.47 3.72
CA LEU A 60 -11.05 0.95 3.64
C LEU A 60 -10.31 1.75 4.72
N THR A 61 -10.32 1.28 5.96
CA THR A 61 -9.58 1.93 7.06
C THR A 61 -8.08 1.94 6.77
N GLY A 62 -7.51 0.83 6.29
CA GLY A 62 -6.10 0.77 5.90
C GLY A 62 -5.75 1.75 4.79
N LEU A 63 -6.63 1.93 3.79
CA LEU A 63 -6.45 2.91 2.73
C LEU A 63 -6.47 4.35 3.28
N VAL A 64 -7.40 4.67 4.17
CA VAL A 64 -7.50 5.98 4.81
C VAL A 64 -6.24 6.29 5.63
N ILE A 65 -5.79 5.34 6.45
CA ILE A 65 -4.55 5.48 7.22
C ILE A 65 -3.39 5.74 6.27
N LEU A 66 -3.27 4.94 5.20
CA LEU A 66 -2.20 5.07 4.22
C LEU A 66 -2.18 6.45 3.57
N ILE A 67 -3.34 6.97 3.18
CA ILE A 67 -3.46 8.32 2.62
C ILE A 67 -3.08 9.38 3.66
N SER A 68 -3.54 9.21 4.90
CA SER A 68 -3.29 10.17 5.99
C SER A 68 -1.82 10.27 6.39
N ILE A 69 -1.05 9.17 6.25
CA ILE A 69 0.38 9.16 6.56
C ILE A 69 1.25 9.52 5.37
N SER A 70 0.67 9.70 4.18
CA SER A 70 1.44 9.93 2.95
C SER A 70 1.57 11.41 2.66
N ASP A 71 2.74 11.98 2.98
CA ASP A 71 3.09 13.34 2.58
C ASP A 71 3.34 13.44 1.07
N LYS A 72 3.21 14.64 0.51
CA LYS A 72 3.34 14.87 -0.95
C LYS A 72 4.68 14.38 -1.51
N GLU A 73 5.76 14.55 -0.76
CA GLU A 73 7.11 14.15 -1.16
C GLU A 73 7.26 12.63 -1.16
N PHE A 74 6.75 11.96 -0.12
CA PHE A 74 6.74 10.51 -0.03
C PHE A 74 5.86 9.86 -1.12
N LEU A 75 4.72 10.49 -1.46
CA LEU A 75 3.88 10.05 -2.57
C LEU A 75 4.59 10.12 -3.93
N ASN A 76 5.43 11.14 -4.14
CA ASN A 76 6.22 11.25 -5.37
C ASN A 76 7.29 10.17 -5.42
N PHE A 77 8.02 9.92 -4.32
CA PHE A 77 8.99 8.82 -4.21
C PHE A 77 8.36 7.44 -4.48
N LEU A 78 7.16 7.19 -3.94
CA LEU A 78 6.44 5.94 -4.18
C LEU A 78 5.90 5.80 -5.60
N ARG A 79 5.60 6.92 -6.26
CA ARG A 79 5.21 6.93 -7.68
C ARG A 79 6.38 6.56 -8.57
N GLU A 80 7.58 7.06 -8.28
CA GLU A 80 8.79 6.74 -9.04
C GLU A 80 9.18 5.25 -8.92
N SER A 81 8.91 4.62 -7.76
CA SER A 81 9.20 3.20 -7.55
C SER A 81 8.10 2.24 -8.03
N ASP A 82 7.06 2.73 -8.73
CA ASP A 82 5.90 1.95 -9.21
C ASP A 82 5.13 1.22 -8.07
N ALA A 83 5.49 1.46 -6.81
CA ALA A 83 4.95 0.79 -5.63
C ALA A 83 3.60 1.38 -5.21
N TYR A 84 3.42 2.68 -5.42
CA TYR A 84 2.15 3.37 -5.19
C TYR A 84 1.01 2.74 -6.00
N ASP A 85 1.22 2.60 -7.32
CA ASP A 85 0.20 2.09 -8.25
C ASP A 85 -0.15 0.64 -7.96
N LYS A 86 0.84 -0.19 -7.60
CA LYS A 86 0.63 -1.59 -7.19
C LYS A 86 -0.19 -1.70 -5.91
N LEU A 87 0.13 -0.89 -4.91
CA LEU A 87 -0.57 -0.92 -3.62
C LEU A 87 -2.01 -0.46 -3.76
N PHE A 88 -2.24 0.68 -4.43
CA PHE A 88 -3.60 1.17 -4.72
C PHE A 88 -4.42 0.17 -5.52
N PHE A 89 -3.80 -0.52 -6.49
CA PHE A 89 -4.46 -1.58 -7.23
C PHE A 89 -4.87 -2.76 -6.34
N LEU A 90 -4.03 -3.15 -5.36
CA LEU A 90 -4.42 -4.20 -4.40
C LEU A 90 -5.61 -3.77 -3.54
N PHE A 91 -5.67 -2.51 -3.10
CA PHE A 91 -6.83 -1.99 -2.37
C PHE A 91 -8.09 -2.03 -3.23
N GLU A 92 -8.05 -1.45 -4.43
CA GLU A 92 -9.18 -1.42 -5.37
C GLU A 92 -9.66 -2.85 -5.71
N TYR A 93 -8.72 -3.75 -6.00
CA TYR A 93 -9.03 -5.14 -6.31
C TYR A 93 -9.74 -5.86 -5.17
N ASN A 94 -9.23 -5.75 -3.94
CA ASN A 94 -9.85 -6.39 -2.79
C ASN A 94 -11.22 -5.77 -2.48
N THR A 95 -11.40 -4.45 -2.64
CA THR A 95 -12.70 -3.81 -2.49
C THR A 95 -13.72 -4.34 -3.50
N VAL A 96 -13.34 -4.44 -4.77
CA VAL A 96 -14.22 -5.02 -5.81
C VAL A 96 -14.57 -6.48 -5.48
N LEU A 97 -13.60 -7.25 -4.98
CA LEU A 97 -13.81 -8.65 -4.60
C LEU A 97 -14.77 -8.81 -3.42
N VAL A 98 -14.67 -7.93 -2.40
CA VAL A 98 -15.64 -7.88 -1.28
C VAL A 98 -17.04 -7.60 -1.80
N VAL A 99 -17.20 -6.59 -2.67
CA VAL A 99 -18.49 -6.26 -3.28
C VAL A 99 -19.05 -7.46 -4.06
N LEU A 100 -18.21 -8.14 -4.83
CA LEU A 100 -18.61 -9.33 -5.58
C LEU A 100 -19.11 -10.46 -4.67
N ILE A 101 -18.42 -10.73 -3.56
CA ILE A 101 -18.85 -11.75 -2.58
C ILE A 101 -20.19 -11.40 -1.96
N ILE A 102 -20.43 -10.13 -1.64
CA ILE A 102 -21.71 -9.67 -1.09
C ILE A 102 -22.84 -9.90 -2.10
N LEU A 103 -22.62 -9.52 -3.38
CA LEU A 103 -23.59 -9.73 -4.45
C LEU A 103 -23.89 -11.23 -4.66
N VAL A 104 -22.85 -12.07 -4.69
CA VAL A 104 -23.02 -13.53 -4.82
C VAL A 104 -23.75 -14.11 -3.62
N SER A 105 -23.39 -13.71 -2.38
CA SER A 105 -24.09 -14.16 -1.18
C SER A 105 -25.57 -13.78 -1.19
N MET A 106 -25.89 -12.54 -1.59
CA MET A 106 -27.28 -12.07 -1.72
C MET A 106 -28.02 -12.86 -2.80
N TYR A 107 -27.38 -13.10 -3.94
CA TYR A 107 -27.94 -13.90 -5.02
C TYR A 107 -28.28 -15.33 -4.56
N VAL A 108 -27.40 -15.98 -3.79
CA VAL A 108 -27.69 -17.30 -3.21
C VAL A 108 -28.85 -17.25 -2.22
N GLY A 109 -28.90 -16.22 -1.38
CA GLY A 109 -30.01 -16.05 -0.44
C GLY A 109 -31.38 -15.86 -1.11
N LEU A 110 -31.43 -15.23 -2.29
CA LEU A 110 -32.68 -14.96 -3.01
C LEU A 110 -33.14 -16.13 -3.89
N PHE A 111 -32.21 -16.80 -4.57
CA PHE A 111 -32.54 -17.82 -5.56
C PHE A 111 -32.35 -19.26 -5.05
N GLY A 112 -31.97 -19.42 -3.79
CA GLY A 112 -31.72 -20.72 -3.15
C GLY A 112 -30.29 -21.24 -3.32
N VAL A 113 -29.96 -22.27 -2.55
CA VAL A 113 -28.65 -22.93 -2.62
C VAL A 113 -28.61 -23.92 -3.77
N THR A 114 -27.53 -23.88 -4.55
CA THR A 114 -27.18 -24.90 -5.55
C THR A 114 -25.69 -25.16 -5.44
N ASP A 115 -25.21 -26.35 -5.82
CA ASP A 115 -23.81 -26.72 -5.65
C ASP A 115 -22.87 -25.76 -6.37
N VAL A 116 -23.21 -25.37 -7.60
CA VAL A 116 -22.42 -24.41 -8.38
C VAL A 116 -22.28 -23.08 -7.65
N ARG A 117 -23.39 -22.56 -7.10
CA ARG A 117 -23.39 -21.27 -6.39
C ARG A 117 -22.59 -21.33 -5.08
N PHE A 118 -22.69 -22.42 -4.34
CA PHE A 118 -21.94 -22.61 -3.10
C PHE A 118 -20.43 -22.69 -3.37
N HIS A 119 -20.01 -23.47 -4.36
CA HIS A 119 -18.59 -23.60 -4.73
C HIS A 119 -18.03 -22.31 -5.32
N LEU A 120 -18.83 -21.57 -6.10
CA LEU A 120 -18.47 -20.23 -6.56
C LEU A 120 -18.25 -19.29 -5.36
N PHE A 121 -19.11 -19.35 -4.35
CA PHE A 121 -18.93 -18.57 -3.12
C PHE A 121 -17.64 -18.95 -2.38
N ILE A 122 -17.37 -20.26 -2.19
CA ILE A 122 -16.12 -20.74 -1.57
C ILE A 122 -14.90 -20.21 -2.33
N PHE A 123 -14.91 -20.36 -3.65
CA PHE A 123 -13.83 -19.87 -4.53
C PHE A 123 -13.55 -18.39 -4.26
N LEU A 124 -14.59 -17.54 -4.34
CA LEU A 124 -14.44 -16.11 -4.13
C LEU A 124 -14.00 -15.78 -2.71
N PHE A 125 -14.58 -16.44 -1.71
CA PHE A 125 -14.26 -16.19 -0.31
C PHE A 125 -12.80 -16.52 0.02
N VAL A 126 -12.32 -17.71 -0.38
CA VAL A 126 -10.92 -18.09 -0.17
C VAL A 126 -9.99 -17.20 -0.98
N HIS A 127 -10.40 -16.81 -2.19
CA HIS A 127 -9.64 -15.86 -2.99
C HIS A 127 -9.50 -14.51 -2.29
N LEU A 128 -10.56 -14.00 -1.66
CA LEU A 128 -10.50 -12.78 -0.86
C LEU A 128 -9.52 -12.91 0.30
N VAL A 129 -9.57 -14.01 1.06
CA VAL A 129 -8.65 -14.22 2.19
C VAL A 129 -7.19 -14.18 1.73
N LEU A 130 -6.84 -14.89 0.66
CA LEU A 130 -5.48 -14.89 0.14
C LEU A 130 -5.06 -13.54 -0.45
N SER A 131 -5.98 -12.87 -1.14
CA SER A 131 -5.74 -11.53 -1.69
C SER A 131 -5.56 -10.48 -0.59
N PHE A 132 -6.28 -10.63 0.52
CA PHE A 132 -6.14 -9.77 1.70
C PHE A 132 -4.78 -9.98 2.40
N LEU A 133 -4.30 -11.22 2.53
CA LEU A 133 -2.96 -11.48 3.06
C LEU A 133 -1.87 -10.79 2.22
N ARG A 134 -2.00 -10.81 0.88
CA ARG A 134 -1.08 -10.06 0.00
C ARG A 134 -1.18 -8.55 0.18
N LEU A 135 -2.38 -8.03 0.42
CA LEU A 135 -2.57 -6.62 0.73
C LEU A 135 -1.85 -6.24 2.02
N ILE A 136 -1.93 -7.07 3.08
CA ILE A 136 -1.16 -6.86 4.31
C ILE A 136 0.34 -6.80 4.01
N SER A 137 0.88 -7.76 3.26
CA SER A 137 2.29 -7.74 2.87
C SER A 137 2.66 -6.47 2.08
N GLY A 138 1.77 -6.00 1.22
CA GLY A 138 1.93 -4.74 0.49
C GLY A 138 1.99 -3.53 1.42
N VAL A 139 1.12 -3.48 2.44
CA VAL A 139 1.11 -2.41 3.45
C VAL A 139 2.36 -2.45 4.33
N ILE A 140 2.84 -3.63 4.73
CA ILE A 140 4.09 -3.77 5.48
C ILE A 140 5.27 -3.24 4.67
N SER A 141 5.41 -3.68 3.42
CA SER A 141 6.49 -3.20 2.54
C SER A 141 6.41 -1.69 2.29
N PHE A 142 5.20 -1.14 2.24
CA PHE A 142 5.00 0.30 2.19
C PHE A 142 5.51 1.02 3.45
N GLY A 143 5.19 0.49 4.63
CA GLY A 143 5.66 1.02 5.91
C GLY A 143 7.19 0.97 6.03
N GLU A 144 7.82 -0.12 5.61
CA GLU A 144 9.28 -0.25 5.55
C GLU A 144 9.92 0.79 4.64
N LYS A 145 9.35 1.00 3.44
CA LYS A 145 9.81 2.04 2.51
C LYS A 145 9.63 3.45 3.07
N LYS A 146 8.56 3.68 3.83
CA LYS A 146 8.34 4.95 4.52
C LYS A 146 9.44 5.20 5.55
N GLY A 147 9.73 4.22 6.40
CA GLY A 147 10.81 4.33 7.38
C GLY A 147 12.18 4.56 6.74
N GLN A 148 12.48 3.90 5.61
CA GLN A 148 13.70 4.13 4.86
C GLN A 148 13.78 5.56 4.30
N PHE A 149 12.69 6.08 3.74
CA PHE A 149 12.63 7.46 3.22
C PHE A 149 12.86 8.49 4.33
N GLU A 150 12.20 8.34 5.48
CA GLU A 150 12.40 9.22 6.63
C GLU A 150 13.83 9.15 7.20
N THR A 151 14.46 7.98 7.19
CA THR A 151 15.85 7.82 7.62
C THR A 151 16.83 8.53 6.69
N ILE A 152 16.63 8.42 5.37
CA ILE A 152 17.50 9.07 4.38
C ILE A 152 17.35 10.60 4.47
N ASN A 153 16.11 11.10 4.51
CA ASN A 153 15.88 12.54 4.61
C ASN A 153 16.34 13.12 5.95
N GLY A 154 16.20 12.36 7.05
CA GLY A 154 16.70 12.76 8.37
C GLY A 154 18.23 12.82 8.43
N LEU A 155 18.92 11.89 7.76
CA LEU A 155 20.39 11.91 7.65
C LEU A 155 20.90 13.05 6.77
N ASP A 156 20.17 13.43 5.72
CA ASP A 156 20.53 14.58 4.89
C ASP A 156 20.32 15.91 5.66
N GLU A 157 19.27 16.04 6.48
CA GLU A 157 19.10 17.19 7.38
C GLU A 157 20.15 17.23 8.50
N GLU A 158 20.54 16.08 9.07
CA GLU A 158 21.55 16.00 10.13
C GLU A 158 22.96 16.28 9.59
N ASN A 159 23.32 15.79 8.40
CA ASN A 159 24.58 16.13 7.72
C ASN A 159 24.64 17.59 7.27
N LEU A 160 23.50 18.21 6.93
CA LEU A 160 23.44 19.65 6.65
C LEU A 160 23.58 20.47 7.93
N ARG A 161 23.05 20.00 9.06
CA ARG A 161 23.22 20.67 10.36
C ARG A 161 24.66 20.55 10.88
N GLU A 162 25.28 19.38 10.78
CA GLU A 162 26.67 19.14 11.20
C GLU A 162 27.68 19.91 10.32
N ASN A 163 27.39 20.11 9.02
CA ASN A 163 28.19 20.99 8.15
C ASN A 163 27.83 22.48 8.23
N SER A 164 26.74 22.85 8.91
CA SER A 164 26.36 24.25 9.16
C SER A 164 26.85 24.80 10.51
N GLU A 165 27.45 23.96 11.36
CA GLU A 165 28.22 24.39 12.55
C GLU A 165 29.69 24.69 12.20
N ILE A 166 29.97 25.21 11.00
CA ILE A 166 31.23 25.94 10.79
C ILE A 166 31.12 27.20 11.64
N PRO A 167 31.99 27.40 12.66
CA PRO A 167 31.85 28.53 13.56
C PRO A 167 32.00 29.83 12.77
N ASP A 168 31.01 30.73 12.91
CA ASP A 168 31.00 32.14 12.47
C ASP A 168 32.24 32.96 12.90
N ARG A 169 33.20 32.34 13.57
CA ARG A 169 34.48 32.93 13.98
C ARG A 169 35.50 33.01 12.84
N LEU A 170 35.44 32.15 11.82
CA LEU A 170 36.43 32.16 10.74
C LEU A 170 36.11 33.17 9.61
N LEU A 171 34.84 33.44 9.34
CA LEU A 171 34.45 34.46 8.36
C LEU A 171 34.71 35.90 8.86
N LYS A 172 34.77 36.12 10.19
CA LYS A 172 34.93 37.46 10.75
C LYS A 172 36.38 37.93 10.90
N GLU A 173 37.36 37.04 10.79
CA GLU A 173 38.79 37.42 10.79
C GLU A 173 39.32 37.71 9.38
N GLU A 174 38.77 37.07 8.35
CA GLU A 174 39.19 37.27 6.95
C GLU A 174 38.67 38.62 6.39
N PHE A 175 37.45 39.05 6.76
CA PHE A 175 36.93 40.37 6.34
C PHE A 175 37.45 41.56 7.15
N ARG A 176 38.16 41.33 8.27
CA ARG A 176 38.70 42.42 9.10
C ARG A 176 40.19 42.72 8.80
N SER A 177 40.84 41.85 8.04
CA SER A 177 42.23 42.00 7.61
C SER A 177 42.36 42.69 6.24
N GLU A 178 41.30 42.74 5.42
CA GLU A 178 41.31 43.49 4.15
C GLU A 178 40.91 44.97 4.28
N GLU A 179 40.22 45.38 5.36
CA GLU A 179 39.79 46.79 5.53
C GLU A 179 40.86 47.68 6.23
N ASN A 180 41.98 47.11 6.71
CA ASN A 180 43.07 47.87 7.34
C ASN A 180 44.37 47.94 6.51
N ALA A 181 44.35 47.45 5.27
CA ALA A 181 45.54 47.44 4.40
C ALA A 181 45.57 48.58 3.36
N ASP A 182 44.55 49.45 3.32
CA ASP A 182 44.38 50.46 2.26
C ASP A 182 44.23 51.91 2.80
N SER A 183 44.73 52.20 4.01
CA SER A 183 44.68 53.56 4.59
C SER A 183 46.01 54.11 5.15
N ASP A 184 47.16 53.49 4.84
CA ASP A 184 48.48 53.92 5.34
C ASP A 184 49.48 54.32 4.22
N GLU A 185 49.01 54.67 3.03
CA GLU A 185 49.83 55.32 1.99
C GLU A 185 49.15 56.57 1.42
N GLU A 186 49.15 57.68 2.18
CA GLU A 186 49.27 59.04 1.63
C GLU A 186 49.40 60.07 2.77
N THR A 187 50.60 60.19 3.33
CA THR A 187 51.01 61.41 4.04
C THR A 187 52.54 61.56 4.02
N GLU A 188 53.12 61.89 2.87
CA GLU A 188 54.37 62.66 2.82
C GLU A 188 54.65 63.19 1.41
N LYS A 189 55.03 64.49 1.35
CA LYS A 189 55.28 65.40 0.20
C LYS A 189 54.08 66.30 -0.11
N ASP A 190 54.13 67.63 -0.04
CA ASP A 190 55.25 68.57 -0.16
C ASP A 190 55.00 69.87 0.62
N ILE A 191 56.15 70.49 0.93
CA ILE A 191 56.40 71.86 1.42
C ILE A 191 56.07 72.89 0.34
#